data_AF-A0A2M7Y420-F1
#
_entry.id   AF-A0A2M7Y420-F1
#
_cell.length_a   1.000
_cell.length_b   1.000
_cell.length_c   1.000
_cell.angle_alpha   90.00
_cell.angle_beta   90.00
_cell.angle_gamma   90.00
#
_symmetry.space_group_name_H-M   'P 1'
#
loop_
_entity.id
_entity.type
_entity.pdbx_description
1 polymer ?
#
loop_
_entity_poly.entity_id
_entity_poly.type
_entity_poly.pdbx_seq_one_letter_code
_entity_poly.pdbx_strand_id
1 'polypeptide(L)'
;IKVNPQLRAAEFCSQCHLNQEEGHAKTRNEGKGVLAISTYEDWKKLYDAGIVKQTCQECHMPLLPGKQEIAVGAPKRYGARAHTFVGAHDPETLRNAVTFDMQTQVVGDELVVNTAVENVGAGHNIPGSGPIRAVLLKIDATDAEGKVLSYTGGKDGLLHPLAGMGNPKTGQRGPQDWGGMPGKFYGKPLQSPPDPKTGQVRLGVGGFRAEKIAFDTTLKPFTPAHGEFRFKLPEGKAPVKVTARLVYRWATIGLANAKGWKVVDRPMMDEVVRTVERP
;
A
#
# COMPACT_ATOMS: atom_id res chain seq x y z
N ILE A 1 -12.95 -19.21 33.83
CA ILE A 1 -11.58 -18.72 33.61
C ILE A 1 -11.65 -17.19 33.57
N LYS A 2 -11.01 -16.52 34.53
CA LYS A 2 -10.91 -15.04 34.49
C LYS A 2 -9.80 -14.70 33.50
N VAL A 3 -10.19 -14.28 32.29
CA VAL A 3 -9.24 -13.78 31.29
C VAL A 3 -9.04 -12.30 31.56
N ASN A 4 -7.79 -11.83 31.54
CA ASN A 4 -7.49 -10.41 31.59
C ASN A 4 -8.18 -9.73 30.39
N PRO A 5 -9.15 -8.81 30.60
CA PRO A 5 -9.95 -8.24 29.51
C PRO A 5 -9.11 -7.42 28.53
N GLN A 6 -7.99 -6.84 28.98
CA GLN A 6 -7.08 -6.09 28.13
C GLN A 6 -6.48 -6.96 27.01
N LEU A 7 -6.29 -8.27 27.22
CA LEU A 7 -5.77 -9.18 26.19
C LEU A 7 -6.74 -9.39 25.01
N ARG A 8 -8.02 -9.03 25.18
CA ARG A 8 -9.04 -9.10 24.12
C ARG A 8 -9.31 -7.73 23.48
N ALA A 9 -8.76 -6.67 24.05
CA ALA A 9 -9.03 -5.30 23.68
C ALA A 9 -7.96 -4.78 22.69
N ALA A 10 -8.37 -4.03 21.68
CA ALA A 10 -7.46 -3.52 20.64
C ALA A 10 -6.41 -2.54 21.22
N GLU A 11 -6.69 -1.94 22.36
CA GLU A 11 -5.81 -1.08 23.16
C GLU A 11 -4.47 -1.76 23.50
N PHE A 12 -4.46 -3.09 23.60
CA PHE A 12 -3.20 -3.83 23.75
C PHE A 12 -2.29 -3.64 22.52
N CYS A 13 -2.87 -3.66 21.33
CA CYS A 13 -2.15 -3.47 20.08
C CYS A 13 -1.73 -2.00 19.86
N SER A 14 -2.48 -1.04 20.44
CA SER A 14 -2.19 0.39 20.29
C SER A 14 -0.83 0.79 20.86
N GLN A 15 -0.28 0.05 21.83
CA GLN A 15 1.01 0.36 22.43
C GLN A 15 2.17 0.39 21.42
N CYS A 16 2.02 -0.32 20.30
CA CYS A 16 3.02 -0.36 19.22
C CYS A 16 2.44 0.08 17.86
N HIS A 17 1.14 -0.17 17.61
CA HIS A 17 0.47 0.17 16.35
C HIS A 17 -0.20 1.56 16.36
N LEU A 18 0.11 2.36 17.38
CA LEU A 18 -0.02 3.82 17.40
C LEU A 18 1.33 4.39 17.81
N ASN A 19 2.01 5.09 16.91
CA ASN A 19 3.32 5.66 17.19
C ASN A 19 3.41 7.09 16.68
N GLN A 20 3.42 8.02 17.63
CA GLN A 20 3.76 9.41 17.42
C GLN A 20 5.22 9.61 17.84
N GLU A 21 6.09 9.87 16.86
CA GLU A 21 7.50 10.10 17.13
C GLU A 21 7.75 11.61 17.25
N GLU A 22 8.58 12.04 18.20
CA GLU A 22 8.84 13.47 18.46
C GLU A 22 9.58 14.21 17.31
N GLY A 23 9.88 13.53 16.20
CA GLY A 23 10.53 14.11 15.02
C GLY A 23 11.99 14.53 15.27
N HIS A 24 12.72 14.88 14.20
CA HIS A 24 14.11 15.33 14.32
C HIS A 24 14.19 16.76 14.87
N ALA A 25 14.39 16.87 16.18
CA ALA A 25 14.44 18.11 16.94
C ALA A 25 15.48 19.14 16.42
N LYS A 26 14.98 20.24 15.84
CA LYS A 26 15.46 21.64 16.01
C LYS A 26 14.36 22.67 15.73
N THR A 27 13.32 22.32 14.98
CA THR A 27 12.10 23.13 14.81
C THR A 27 11.08 22.69 15.86
N ARG A 28 11.18 23.26 17.07
CA ARG A 28 10.11 23.25 18.08
C ARG A 28 8.89 24.05 17.58
N ASN A 29 8.33 23.72 16.43
CA ASN A 29 7.02 24.24 16.05
C ASN A 29 5.97 23.37 16.73
N GLU A 30 5.52 23.86 17.89
CA GLU A 30 4.15 23.67 18.38
C GLU A 30 3.76 22.27 18.87
N GLY A 31 4.69 21.47 19.39
CA GLY A 31 4.33 20.27 20.18
C GLY A 31 3.61 19.15 19.41
N LYS A 32 3.71 19.10 18.09
CA LYS A 32 3.09 18.06 17.26
C LYS A 32 4.18 17.17 16.65
N GLY A 33 4.49 16.05 17.32
CA GLY A 33 5.30 14.98 16.74
C GLY A 33 4.68 14.40 15.46
N VAL A 34 5.44 13.63 14.70
CA VAL A 34 4.99 12.98 13.47
C VAL A 34 4.31 11.66 13.80
N LEU A 35 3.02 11.53 13.45
CA LEU A 35 2.27 10.29 13.59
C LEU A 35 2.73 9.25 12.53
N ALA A 36 3.84 8.59 12.83
CA ALA A 36 4.51 7.64 11.96
C ALA A 36 3.69 6.37 11.72
N ILE A 37 2.93 5.93 12.73
CA ILE A 37 2.02 4.78 12.65
C ILE A 37 0.67 5.20 13.22
N SER A 38 -0.38 5.17 12.38
CA SER A 38 -1.75 5.59 12.74
C SER A 38 -2.74 4.43 12.75
N THR A 39 -2.28 3.17 12.58
CA THR A 39 -3.15 2.01 12.32
C THR A 39 -4.27 1.87 13.34
N TYR A 40 -3.95 2.01 14.63
CA TYR A 40 -4.94 1.92 15.70
C TYR A 40 -5.92 3.09 15.68
N GLU A 41 -5.47 4.33 15.44
CA GLU A 41 -6.37 5.49 15.36
C GLU A 41 -7.32 5.40 14.16
N ASP A 42 -6.80 4.99 13.00
CA ASP A 42 -7.59 4.74 11.79
C ASP A 42 -8.70 3.72 12.07
N TRP A 43 -8.34 2.60 12.72
CA TRP A 43 -9.30 1.57 13.15
C TRP A 43 -10.29 2.06 14.20
N LYS A 44 -9.79 2.72 15.26
CA LYS A 44 -10.61 3.15 16.39
C LYS A 44 -11.72 4.10 15.94
N LYS A 45 -11.42 5.01 15.01
CA LYS A 45 -12.42 5.91 14.45
C LYS A 45 -13.61 5.16 13.83
N LEU A 46 -13.34 4.10 13.08
CA LEU A 46 -14.39 3.30 12.44
C LEU A 46 -15.07 2.35 13.42
N TYR A 47 -14.34 1.84 14.41
CA TYR A 47 -14.87 0.97 15.45
C TYR A 47 -15.84 1.73 16.37
N ASP A 48 -15.44 2.91 16.84
CA ASP A 48 -16.27 3.78 17.68
C ASP A 48 -17.52 4.27 16.92
N ALA A 49 -17.42 4.44 15.59
CA ALA A 49 -18.55 4.74 14.72
C ALA A 49 -19.44 3.52 14.39
N GLY A 50 -19.09 2.32 14.85
CA GLY A 50 -19.83 1.08 14.60
C GLY A 50 -19.75 0.55 13.16
N ILE A 51 -18.85 1.11 12.33
CA ILE A 51 -18.65 0.72 10.93
C ILE A 51 -17.90 -0.62 10.87
N VAL A 52 -16.86 -0.78 11.68
CA VAL A 52 -16.17 -2.05 11.87
C VAL A 52 -16.45 -2.59 13.26
N LYS A 53 -16.52 -3.92 13.39
CA LYS A 53 -16.90 -4.58 14.66
C LYS A 53 -15.81 -5.50 15.20
N GLN A 54 -14.89 -5.91 14.35
CA GLN A 54 -13.80 -6.81 14.72
C GLN A 54 -12.68 -6.04 15.41
N THR A 55 -12.16 -6.60 16.51
CA THR A 55 -10.92 -6.09 17.11
C THR A 55 -9.70 -6.53 16.31
N CYS A 56 -8.54 -5.93 16.61
CA CYS A 56 -7.26 -6.30 15.99
C CYS A 56 -6.98 -7.80 16.14
N GLN A 57 -7.22 -8.36 17.32
CA GLN A 57 -7.03 -9.79 17.60
C GLN A 57 -8.01 -10.66 16.83
N GLU A 58 -9.24 -10.19 16.62
CA GLU A 58 -10.25 -10.98 15.92
C GLU A 58 -9.89 -11.21 14.45
N CYS A 59 -9.26 -10.22 13.83
CA CYS A 59 -8.79 -10.28 12.45
C CYS A 59 -7.37 -10.87 12.33
N HIS A 60 -6.40 -10.39 13.11
CA HIS A 60 -4.99 -10.74 12.95
C HIS A 60 -4.57 -11.99 13.74
N MET A 61 -5.40 -12.46 14.69
CA MET A 61 -5.18 -13.69 15.43
C MET A 61 -6.37 -14.64 15.21
N PRO A 62 -6.41 -15.36 14.07
CA PRO A 62 -7.55 -16.20 13.71
C PRO A 62 -7.91 -17.22 14.80
N LEU A 63 -9.20 -17.51 14.94
CA LEU A 63 -9.68 -18.53 15.87
C LEU A 63 -9.20 -19.92 15.41
N LEU A 64 -8.55 -20.66 16.30
CA LEU A 64 -8.15 -22.04 16.03
C LEU A 64 -9.39 -22.95 16.10
N PRO A 65 -9.52 -23.91 15.17
CA PRO A 65 -10.66 -24.82 15.15
C PRO A 65 -10.61 -25.78 16.34
N GLY A 66 -11.77 -26.13 16.90
CA GLY A 66 -11.86 -27.17 17.93
C GLY A 66 -11.25 -26.79 19.29
N LYS A 67 -11.00 -27.83 20.12
CA LYS A 67 -10.37 -27.66 21.43
C LYS A 67 -8.86 -27.72 21.29
N GLN A 68 -8.17 -26.73 21.84
CA GLN A 68 -6.72 -26.59 21.77
C GLN A 68 -6.07 -26.79 23.14
N GLU A 69 -4.93 -27.47 23.16
CA GLU A 69 -4.04 -27.55 24.32
C GLU A 69 -3.15 -26.31 24.33
N ILE A 70 -3.50 -25.31 25.15
CA ILE A 70 -2.84 -23.99 25.13
C ILE A 70 -1.46 -24.03 25.78
N ALA A 71 -1.26 -24.95 26.72
CA ALA A 71 -0.01 -25.19 27.40
C ALA A 71 0.16 -26.70 27.56
N VAL A 72 1.39 -27.18 27.50
CA VAL A 72 1.72 -28.60 27.61
C VAL A 72 1.14 -29.17 28.91
N GLY A 73 0.33 -30.21 28.79
CA GLY A 73 -0.35 -30.88 29.90
C GLY A 73 -1.65 -30.21 30.36
N ALA A 74 -2.07 -29.10 29.74
CA ALA A 74 -3.30 -28.40 30.13
C ALA A 74 -4.55 -29.02 29.46
N PRO A 75 -5.73 -28.97 30.12
CA PRO A 75 -6.98 -29.39 29.49
C PRO A 75 -7.25 -28.61 28.20
N LYS A 76 -7.69 -29.31 27.14
CA LYS A 76 -8.02 -28.68 25.86
C LYS A 76 -9.24 -27.77 25.96
N ARG A 77 -9.21 -26.58 25.33
CA ARG A 77 -10.28 -25.55 25.42
C ARG A 77 -10.59 -24.94 24.07
N TYR A 78 -11.84 -24.53 23.85
CA TYR A 78 -12.24 -23.70 22.71
C TYR A 78 -11.83 -22.25 22.91
N GLY A 79 -11.89 -21.45 21.84
CA GLY A 79 -11.65 -20.00 21.91
C GLY A 79 -10.18 -19.60 21.80
N ALA A 80 -9.30 -20.55 21.49
CA ALA A 80 -7.88 -20.29 21.28
C ALA A 80 -7.67 -19.52 19.98
N ARG A 81 -6.78 -18.52 20.00
CA ARG A 81 -6.43 -17.74 18.81
C ARG A 81 -4.99 -18.02 18.41
N ALA A 82 -4.75 -18.10 17.11
CA ALA A 82 -3.43 -18.30 16.54
C ALA A 82 -2.57 -17.05 16.73
N HIS A 83 -1.34 -17.23 17.20
CA HIS A 83 -0.34 -16.15 17.29
C HIS A 83 0.45 -16.02 15.98
N THR A 84 -0.25 -16.15 14.85
CA THR A 84 0.33 -16.00 13.50
C THR A 84 0.38 -14.56 13.04
N PHE A 85 -0.45 -13.68 13.61
CA PHE A 85 -0.47 -12.24 13.32
C PHE A 85 -0.57 -11.94 11.82
N VAL A 86 -1.52 -12.59 11.14
CA VAL A 86 -1.67 -12.54 9.68
C VAL A 86 -1.71 -11.09 9.18
N GLY A 87 -1.12 -10.82 8.03
CA GLY A 87 -0.97 -9.45 7.54
C GLY A 87 -0.38 -9.47 6.13
N ALA A 88 0.43 -8.47 5.78
CA ALA A 88 0.98 -8.38 4.43
C ALA A 88 1.94 -9.53 4.02
N HIS A 89 2.31 -10.42 4.95
CA HIS A 89 3.08 -11.64 4.66
C HIS A 89 2.21 -12.82 4.24
N ASP A 90 0.91 -12.74 4.50
CA ASP A 90 -0.07 -13.73 4.13
C ASP A 90 -0.75 -13.30 2.81
N PRO A 91 -0.60 -14.06 1.71
CA PRO A 91 -1.17 -13.68 0.41
C PRO A 91 -2.70 -13.59 0.42
N GLU A 92 -3.39 -14.44 1.19
CA GLU A 92 -4.84 -14.42 1.27
C GLU A 92 -5.35 -13.15 1.96
N THR A 93 -4.71 -12.73 3.05
CA THR A 93 -4.98 -11.46 3.73
C THR A 93 -4.81 -10.26 2.77
N LEU A 94 -3.77 -10.25 1.93
CA LEU A 94 -3.59 -9.19 0.94
C LEU A 94 -4.68 -9.17 -0.13
N ARG A 95 -5.10 -10.35 -0.62
CA ARG A 95 -6.16 -10.48 -1.64
C ARG A 95 -7.53 -10.06 -1.11
N ASN A 96 -7.84 -10.44 0.13
CA ASN A 96 -9.13 -10.12 0.74
C ASN A 96 -9.21 -8.67 1.24
N ALA A 97 -8.08 -7.94 1.26
CA ALA A 97 -8.06 -6.58 1.76
C ALA A 97 -8.63 -5.55 0.78
N VAL A 98 -8.56 -5.81 -0.53
CA VAL A 98 -8.89 -4.83 -1.57
C VAL A 98 -9.75 -5.42 -2.68
N THR A 99 -10.53 -4.57 -3.32
CA THR A 99 -11.15 -4.83 -4.63
C THR A 99 -10.53 -3.91 -5.68
N PHE A 100 -10.63 -4.33 -6.95
CA PHE A 100 -10.16 -3.57 -8.09
C PHE A 100 -11.16 -3.66 -9.24
N ASP A 101 -11.49 -2.51 -9.81
CA ASP A 101 -12.24 -2.40 -11.07
C ASP A 101 -11.41 -1.64 -12.11
N MET A 102 -11.55 -2.04 -13.37
CA MET A 102 -10.92 -1.38 -14.51
C MET A 102 -11.85 -1.34 -15.72
N GLN A 103 -12.06 -0.14 -16.21
CA GLN A 103 -12.87 0.16 -17.39
C GLN A 103 -11.99 0.81 -18.45
N THR A 104 -12.21 0.44 -19.70
CA THR A 104 -11.43 0.93 -20.85
C THR A 104 -12.37 1.47 -21.90
N GLN A 105 -12.03 2.61 -22.48
CA GLN A 105 -12.79 3.22 -23.56
C GLN A 105 -11.85 3.87 -24.58
N VAL A 106 -12.24 3.83 -25.85
CA VAL A 106 -11.55 4.56 -26.92
C VAL A 106 -12.24 5.91 -27.10
N VAL A 107 -11.50 7.00 -26.98
CA VAL A 107 -11.99 8.37 -27.14
C VAL A 107 -11.11 9.08 -28.17
N GLY A 108 -11.64 9.27 -29.38
CA GLY A 108 -10.86 9.79 -30.51
C GLY A 108 -9.68 8.87 -30.83
N ASP A 109 -8.46 9.38 -30.67
CA ASP A 109 -7.22 8.63 -30.89
C ASP A 109 -6.51 8.22 -29.60
N GLU A 110 -7.22 8.27 -28.47
CA GLU A 110 -6.72 7.83 -27.16
C GLU A 110 -7.48 6.61 -26.63
N LEU A 111 -6.75 5.77 -25.92
CA LEU A 111 -7.29 4.81 -24.97
C LEU A 111 -7.34 5.46 -23.60
N VAL A 112 -8.54 5.55 -23.01
CA VAL A 112 -8.75 5.98 -21.63
C VAL A 112 -9.02 4.75 -20.76
N VAL A 113 -8.23 4.61 -19.68
CA VAL A 113 -8.35 3.55 -18.69
C VAL A 113 -8.74 4.18 -17.35
N ASN A 114 -9.93 3.84 -16.86
CA ASN A 114 -10.42 4.23 -15.55
C ASN A 114 -10.30 3.07 -14.58
N THR A 115 -9.88 3.34 -13.37
CA THR A 115 -9.68 2.33 -12.32
C THR A 115 -10.28 2.77 -11.01
N ALA A 116 -10.68 1.81 -10.20
CA ALA A 116 -11.03 2.00 -8.80
C ALA A 116 -10.34 0.93 -7.96
N VAL A 117 -9.57 1.32 -6.95
CA VAL A 117 -9.02 0.43 -5.92
C VAL A 117 -9.71 0.76 -4.61
N GLU A 118 -10.36 -0.20 -3.98
CA GLU A 118 -11.04 0.04 -2.70
C GLU A 118 -10.49 -0.88 -1.62
N ASN A 119 -10.20 -0.33 -0.45
CA ASN A 119 -9.94 -1.12 0.75
C ASN A 119 -11.28 -1.54 1.35
N VAL A 120 -11.70 -2.77 1.06
CA VAL A 120 -12.96 -3.34 1.55
C VAL A 120 -12.78 -4.27 2.74
N GLY A 121 -11.55 -4.71 3.01
CA GLY A 121 -11.28 -5.72 4.03
C GLY A 121 -10.73 -5.18 5.35
N ALA A 122 -9.92 -4.11 5.32
CA ALA A 122 -9.26 -3.60 6.51
C ALA A 122 -10.00 -2.39 7.10
N GLY A 123 -10.26 -2.44 8.41
CA GLY A 123 -10.80 -1.32 9.17
C GLY A 123 -9.80 -0.17 9.40
N HIS A 124 -8.61 -0.20 8.81
CA HIS A 124 -7.61 0.85 8.88
C HIS A 124 -7.02 1.11 7.50
N ASN A 125 -6.25 2.19 7.34
CA ASN A 125 -5.61 2.53 6.06
C ASN A 125 -4.68 1.41 5.55
N ILE A 126 -4.57 1.26 4.21
CA ILE A 126 -3.64 0.33 3.56
C ILE A 126 -2.63 1.10 2.67
N PRO A 127 -1.32 0.87 2.81
CA PRO A 127 -0.69 0.09 3.87
C PRO A 127 -0.78 0.83 5.23
N GLY A 128 -1.08 0.10 6.31
CA GLY A 128 -1.30 0.71 7.64
C GLY A 128 -0.04 0.99 8.44
N SER A 129 1.11 0.41 8.05
CA SER A 129 2.38 0.53 8.78
C SER A 129 3.33 1.58 8.17
N GLY A 130 4.50 1.73 8.81
CA GLY A 130 5.40 2.88 8.69
C GLY A 130 5.92 3.31 7.30
N PRO A 131 6.83 4.31 7.27
CA PRO A 131 7.10 5.25 6.17
C PRO A 131 7.50 4.67 4.81
N ILE A 132 7.78 3.38 4.74
CA ILE A 132 8.46 2.75 3.62
C ILE A 132 7.61 1.71 2.90
N ARG A 133 6.38 1.46 3.39
CA ARG A 133 5.42 0.56 2.73
C ARG A 133 4.63 1.31 1.67
N ALA A 134 4.27 0.61 0.59
CA ALA A 134 3.37 1.14 -0.43
C ALA A 134 2.48 0.03 -1.01
N VAL A 135 1.28 0.39 -1.45
CA VAL A 135 0.54 -0.35 -2.46
C VAL A 135 0.73 0.38 -3.79
N LEU A 136 1.04 -0.36 -4.85
CA LEU A 136 1.30 0.20 -6.17
C LEU A 136 0.33 -0.41 -7.18
N LEU A 137 -0.43 0.45 -7.85
CA LEU A 137 -1.16 0.09 -9.06
C LEU A 137 -0.28 0.48 -10.26
N LYS A 138 0.03 -0.48 -11.14
CA LYS A 138 0.71 -0.24 -12.41
C LYS A 138 -0.20 -0.59 -13.56
N ILE A 139 -0.26 0.29 -14.56
CA ILE A 139 -1.00 0.09 -15.79
C ILE A 139 -0.01 0.01 -16.95
N ASP A 140 -0.10 -1.06 -17.73
CA ASP A 140 0.58 -1.21 -19.00
C ASP A 140 -0.46 -1.25 -20.11
N ALA A 141 -0.19 -0.52 -21.19
CA ALA A 141 -0.96 -0.62 -22.42
C ALA A 141 0.00 -0.94 -23.56
N THR A 142 -0.31 -1.97 -24.34
CA THR A 142 0.49 -2.40 -25.50
C THR A 142 -0.37 -2.59 -26.74
N ASP A 143 0.23 -2.45 -27.92
CA ASP A 143 -0.38 -2.90 -29.17
C ASP A 143 -0.35 -4.43 -29.32
N ALA A 144 -0.83 -4.93 -30.48
CA ALA A 144 -0.91 -6.35 -30.80
C ALA A 144 0.46 -7.02 -30.88
N GLU A 145 1.52 -6.26 -31.19
CA GLU A 145 2.91 -6.69 -31.27
C GLU A 145 3.62 -6.61 -29.90
N GLY A 146 2.94 -6.12 -28.86
CA GLY A 146 3.46 -5.99 -27.50
C GLY A 146 4.30 -4.73 -27.26
N LYS A 147 4.31 -3.77 -28.19
CA LYS A 147 4.98 -2.49 -28.01
C LYS A 147 4.14 -1.59 -27.11
N VAL A 148 4.79 -0.97 -26.14
CA VAL A 148 4.16 -0.09 -25.15
C VAL A 148 3.61 1.17 -25.83
N LEU A 149 2.36 1.50 -25.52
CA LEU A 149 1.69 2.72 -26.00
C LEU A 149 2.24 3.96 -25.29
N SER A 150 2.28 5.09 -25.99
CA SER A 150 2.71 6.37 -25.41
C SER A 150 1.68 6.88 -24.42
N TYR A 151 2.07 7.09 -23.16
CA TYR A 151 1.22 7.70 -22.15
C TYR A 151 1.05 9.21 -22.43
N THR A 152 -0.20 9.67 -22.43
CA THR A 152 -0.60 11.07 -22.70
C THR A 152 -1.36 11.71 -21.54
N GLY A 153 -1.60 10.95 -20.45
CA GLY A 153 -2.30 11.44 -19.28
C GLY A 153 -1.49 12.39 -18.39
N GLY A 154 -2.14 12.86 -17.32
CA GLY A 154 -1.55 13.79 -16.35
C GLY A 154 -0.45 13.17 -15.48
N LYS A 155 0.37 14.04 -14.86
CA LYS A 155 1.45 13.60 -13.94
C LYS A 155 0.94 12.85 -12.71
N ASP A 156 -0.32 13.04 -12.33
CA ASP A 156 -0.97 12.36 -11.22
C ASP A 156 -1.28 10.89 -11.52
N GLY A 157 -1.30 10.49 -12.80
CA GLY A 157 -1.39 9.10 -13.24
C GLY A 157 -0.03 8.44 -13.45
N LEU A 158 1.06 9.05 -12.97
CA LEU A 158 2.40 8.45 -12.96
C LEU A 158 2.78 7.99 -11.55
N LEU A 159 3.35 6.79 -11.47
CA LEU A 159 3.88 6.25 -10.22
C LEU A 159 4.96 7.16 -9.65
N HIS A 160 4.82 7.49 -8.38
CA HIS A 160 5.78 8.32 -7.66
C HIS A 160 7.21 7.72 -7.71
N PRO A 161 8.30 8.52 -7.74
CA PRO A 161 9.68 8.01 -7.78
C PRO A 161 10.05 6.96 -6.71
N LEU A 162 9.33 6.95 -5.57
CA LEU A 162 9.49 5.92 -4.53
C LEU A 162 9.10 4.51 -4.99
N ALA A 163 8.37 4.38 -6.10
CA ALA A 163 8.11 3.13 -6.80
C ALA A 163 9.32 2.59 -7.59
N GLY A 164 10.50 3.23 -7.50
CA GLY A 164 11.76 2.77 -8.06
C GLY A 164 12.04 3.39 -9.43
N MET A 165 13.10 4.21 -9.51
CA MET A 165 13.47 4.93 -10.74
C MET A 165 14.54 4.21 -11.57
N GLY A 166 15.04 3.06 -11.10
CA GLY A 166 16.24 2.44 -11.62
C GLY A 166 17.52 3.13 -11.15
N ASN A 167 18.65 2.72 -11.73
CA ASN A 167 19.95 3.32 -11.48
C ASN A 167 20.05 4.65 -12.25
N PRO A 168 20.14 5.80 -11.56
CA PRO A 168 20.17 7.11 -12.22
C PRO A 168 21.46 7.36 -13.01
N LYS A 169 22.54 6.62 -12.76
CA LYS A 169 23.82 6.77 -13.46
C LYS A 169 23.86 6.00 -14.78
N THR A 170 23.26 4.82 -14.81
CA THR A 170 23.30 3.91 -15.97
C THR A 170 22.00 3.88 -16.76
N GLY A 171 20.92 4.44 -16.21
CA GLY A 171 19.56 4.34 -16.77
C GLY A 171 18.94 2.94 -16.66
N GLN A 172 19.67 1.95 -16.12
CA GLN A 172 19.19 0.57 -16.01
C GLN A 172 18.02 0.49 -15.03
N ARG A 173 16.97 -0.23 -15.42
CA ARG A 173 15.80 -0.49 -14.59
C ARG A 173 15.65 -1.98 -14.33
N GLY A 174 15.41 -2.33 -13.08
CA GLY A 174 14.99 -3.66 -12.69
C GLY A 174 13.48 -3.86 -12.88
N PRO A 175 12.99 -5.10 -12.73
CA PRO A 175 11.58 -5.44 -12.92
C PRO A 175 10.62 -4.73 -11.96
N GLN A 176 11.12 -4.17 -10.86
CA GLN A 176 10.34 -3.46 -9.83
C GLN A 176 10.49 -1.93 -9.90
N ASP A 177 11.32 -1.40 -10.81
CA ASP A 177 11.50 0.04 -10.99
C ASP A 177 10.35 0.61 -11.82
N TRP A 178 9.24 0.92 -11.14
CA TRP A 178 8.01 1.39 -11.77
C TRP A 178 7.80 2.90 -11.67
N GLY A 179 8.66 3.63 -10.96
CA GLY A 179 8.58 5.08 -10.83
C GLY A 179 8.56 5.76 -12.21
N GLY A 180 7.63 6.70 -12.40
CA GLY A 180 7.40 7.39 -13.66
C GLY A 180 6.61 6.59 -14.71
N MET A 181 6.22 5.35 -14.44
CA MET A 181 5.31 4.59 -15.31
C MET A 181 3.85 4.87 -14.96
N PRO A 182 2.89 4.65 -15.88
CA PRO A 182 1.47 4.85 -15.59
C PRO A 182 0.98 3.99 -14.42
N GLY A 183 0.31 4.62 -13.46
CA GLY A 183 -0.16 3.98 -12.25
C GLY A 183 -0.39 4.92 -11.06
N LYS A 184 -0.69 4.35 -9.89
CA LYS A 184 -0.92 5.08 -8.63
C LYS A 184 -0.07 4.51 -7.49
N PHE A 185 0.50 5.42 -6.70
CA PHE A 185 1.26 5.09 -5.49
C PHE A 185 0.39 5.37 -4.27
N TYR A 186 0.11 4.35 -3.48
CA TYR A 186 -0.66 4.46 -2.24
C TYR A 186 0.26 4.24 -1.04
N GLY A 187 0.58 5.29 -0.29
CA GLY A 187 1.47 5.20 0.86
C GLY A 187 1.56 6.51 1.63
N LYS A 188 2.26 6.47 2.77
CA LYS A 188 2.45 7.61 3.67
C LYS A 188 3.93 7.80 4.02
N PRO A 189 4.76 8.24 3.06
CA PRO A 189 6.18 8.44 3.33
C PRO A 189 6.39 9.66 4.24
N LEU A 190 7.34 9.51 5.16
CA LEU A 190 7.81 10.61 5.98
C LEU A 190 8.97 11.32 5.29
N GLN A 191 9.06 12.63 5.49
CA GLN A 191 10.08 13.50 4.93
C GLN A 191 11.08 13.92 6.01
N SER A 192 12.37 13.84 5.72
CA SER A 192 13.42 14.40 6.58
C SER A 192 13.47 15.93 6.48
N PRO A 193 14.06 16.62 7.48
CA PRO A 193 14.50 17.99 7.24
C PRO A 193 15.50 18.03 6.06
N PRO A 194 15.68 19.18 5.40
CA PRO A 194 16.70 19.36 4.39
C PRO A 194 18.09 18.98 4.91
N ASP A 195 18.86 18.22 4.14
CA ASP A 195 20.24 17.90 4.46
C ASP A 195 21.06 19.21 4.54
N PRO A 196 21.77 19.51 5.65
CA PRO A 196 22.45 20.80 5.81
C PRO A 196 23.51 21.08 4.75
N LYS A 197 24.03 20.06 4.06
CA LYS A 197 25.07 20.22 3.03
C LYS A 197 24.48 20.39 1.63
N THR A 198 23.39 19.69 1.32
CA THR A 198 22.84 19.64 -0.04
C THR A 198 21.51 20.38 -0.20
N GLY A 199 20.86 20.75 0.91
CA GLY A 199 19.50 21.27 0.93
C GLY A 199 18.43 20.26 0.51
N GLN A 200 18.81 19.01 0.20
CA GLN A 200 17.87 18.00 -0.30
C GLN A 200 17.17 17.29 0.84
N VAL A 201 15.86 17.06 0.68
CA VAL A 201 15.07 16.24 1.61
C VAL A 201 15.12 14.77 1.21
N ARG A 202 14.94 13.88 2.19
CA ARG A 202 14.82 12.44 1.96
C ARG A 202 13.41 11.98 2.29
N LEU A 203 12.84 11.16 1.42
CA LEU A 203 11.53 10.55 1.63
C LEU A 203 11.69 9.10 2.10
N GLY A 204 10.73 8.63 2.90
CA GLY A 204 10.74 7.28 3.47
C GLY A 204 11.71 7.13 4.65
N VAL A 205 11.99 8.21 5.39
CA VAL A 205 12.77 8.14 6.63
C VAL A 205 11.93 7.64 7.80
N GLY A 206 12.54 7.01 8.82
CA GLY A 206 11.85 6.70 10.08
C GLY A 206 11.41 7.97 10.83
N GLY A 207 10.43 7.87 11.74
CA GLY A 207 9.88 9.03 12.43
C GLY A 207 10.91 9.84 13.23
N PHE A 208 11.91 9.17 13.80
CA PHE A 208 13.04 9.77 14.52
C PHE A 208 13.91 10.69 13.66
N ARG A 209 13.79 10.60 12.33
CA ARG A 209 14.45 11.46 11.35
C ARG A 209 13.48 12.32 10.55
N ALA A 210 12.18 12.17 10.80
CA ALA A 210 11.15 12.89 10.07
C ALA A 210 10.96 14.29 10.64
N GLU A 211 10.72 15.25 9.75
CA GLU A 211 10.18 16.57 10.07
C GLU A 211 8.65 16.57 9.92
N LYS A 212 8.13 15.85 8.91
CA LYS A 212 6.69 15.79 8.62
C LYS A 212 6.32 14.56 7.80
N ILE A 213 5.02 14.31 7.68
CA ILE A 213 4.45 13.46 6.63
C ILE A 213 4.61 14.20 5.29
N ALA A 214 5.20 13.55 4.28
CA ALA A 214 5.40 14.17 2.97
C ALA A 214 4.07 14.30 2.22
N PHE A 215 3.31 13.21 2.23
CA PHE A 215 1.95 13.09 1.72
C PHE A 215 1.33 11.79 2.28
N ASP A 216 0.01 11.68 2.20
CA ASP A 216 -0.73 10.47 2.54
C ASP A 216 -1.70 10.12 1.41
N THR A 217 -1.34 9.08 0.65
CA THR A 217 -2.18 8.50 -0.40
C THR A 217 -2.61 7.08 -0.03
N THR A 218 -2.56 6.69 1.23
CA THR A 218 -3.00 5.35 1.64
C THR A 218 -4.46 5.09 1.25
N LEU A 219 -4.79 3.85 0.91
CA LEU A 219 -6.15 3.42 0.65
C LEU A 219 -6.96 3.48 1.95
N LYS A 220 -7.91 4.41 2.01
CA LYS A 220 -8.78 4.59 3.18
C LYS A 220 -9.85 3.49 3.20
N PRO A 221 -10.25 2.99 4.37
CA PRO A 221 -11.31 1.99 4.46
C PRO A 221 -12.58 2.44 3.77
N PHE A 222 -13.18 1.55 2.98
CA PHE A 222 -14.49 1.69 2.34
C PHE A 222 -14.63 2.96 1.49
N THR A 223 -13.50 3.45 0.96
CA THR A 223 -13.44 4.63 0.11
C THR A 223 -12.65 4.28 -1.15
N PRO A 224 -13.31 4.18 -2.32
CA PRO A 224 -12.62 3.91 -3.57
C PRO A 224 -11.60 5.01 -3.92
N ALA A 225 -10.39 4.59 -4.27
CA ALA A 225 -9.36 5.43 -4.86
C ALA A 225 -9.40 5.29 -6.39
N HIS A 226 -9.69 6.40 -7.08
CA HIS A 226 -9.83 6.41 -8.53
C HIS A 226 -8.53 6.81 -9.25
N GLY A 227 -8.34 6.26 -10.44
CA GLY A 227 -7.28 6.66 -11.36
C GLY A 227 -7.77 6.68 -12.80
N GLU A 228 -7.41 7.72 -13.54
CA GLU A 228 -7.60 7.84 -14.98
C GLU A 228 -6.22 7.84 -15.66
N PHE A 229 -6.08 7.06 -16.73
CA PHE A 229 -4.86 6.95 -17.53
C PHE A 229 -5.20 7.08 -19.00
N ARG A 230 -4.37 7.80 -19.75
CA ARG A 230 -4.58 8.04 -21.17
C ARG A 230 -3.36 7.59 -21.96
N PHE A 231 -3.60 6.90 -23.06
CA PHE A 231 -2.57 6.40 -23.94
C PHE A 231 -2.91 6.74 -25.37
N LYS A 232 -1.92 7.18 -26.14
CA LYS A 232 -2.06 7.35 -27.58
C LYS A 232 -2.25 5.99 -28.24
N LEU A 233 -3.31 5.83 -29.02
CA LEU A 233 -3.51 4.65 -29.84
C LEU A 233 -2.58 4.69 -31.07
N PRO A 234 -2.05 3.53 -31.51
CA PRO A 234 -1.30 3.45 -32.75
C PRO A 234 -2.24 3.67 -33.94
N GLU A 235 -1.69 3.89 -35.14
CA GLU A 235 -2.50 3.93 -36.36
C GLU A 235 -3.20 2.57 -36.61
N GLY A 236 -4.26 2.58 -37.41
CA GLY A 236 -5.03 1.38 -37.75
C GLY A 236 -6.13 1.03 -36.74
N LYS A 237 -6.56 -0.23 -36.76
CA LYS A 237 -7.68 -0.75 -35.93
C LYS A 237 -7.34 -2.02 -35.15
N ALA A 238 -6.08 -2.41 -35.10
CA ALA A 238 -5.66 -3.58 -34.34
C ALA A 238 -6.00 -3.38 -32.84
N PRO A 239 -6.52 -4.42 -32.16
CA PRO A 239 -6.86 -4.32 -30.74
C PRO A 239 -5.61 -4.02 -29.91
N VAL A 240 -5.82 -3.39 -28.76
CA VAL A 240 -4.77 -3.10 -27.80
C VAL A 240 -5.01 -3.86 -26.51
N LYS A 241 -3.94 -4.14 -25.77
CA LYS A 241 -4.00 -4.88 -24.51
C LYS A 241 -3.69 -3.93 -23.35
N VAL A 242 -4.52 -3.97 -22.31
CA VAL A 242 -4.29 -3.29 -21.03
C VAL A 242 -4.07 -4.31 -19.95
N THR A 243 -2.98 -4.18 -19.20
CA THR A 243 -2.64 -5.02 -18.05
C THR A 243 -2.55 -4.15 -16.80
N ALA A 244 -3.32 -4.49 -15.76
CA ALA A 244 -3.26 -3.87 -14.45
C ALA A 244 -2.67 -4.82 -13.40
N ARG A 245 -1.72 -4.30 -12.62
CA ARG A 245 -1.08 -5.02 -11.52
C ARG A 245 -1.17 -4.19 -10.24
N LEU A 246 -1.75 -4.76 -9.19
CA LEU A 246 -1.82 -4.16 -7.87
C LEU A 246 -0.98 -4.98 -6.89
N VAL A 247 0.05 -4.37 -6.33
CA VAL A 247 1.01 -5.06 -5.46
C VAL A 247 1.25 -4.31 -4.15
N TYR A 248 1.47 -5.06 -3.08
CA TYR A 248 2.06 -4.56 -1.85
C TYR A 248 3.58 -4.64 -1.93
N ARG A 249 4.25 -3.53 -1.65
CA ARG A 249 5.70 -3.42 -1.58
C ARG A 249 6.14 -2.99 -0.18
N TRP A 250 6.98 -3.82 0.44
CA TRP A 250 7.35 -3.58 1.84
C TRP A 250 8.44 -2.52 2.02
N ALA A 251 9.25 -2.20 1.00
CA ALA A 251 10.23 -1.13 1.09
C ALA A 251 10.40 -0.43 -0.26
N THR A 252 10.66 0.86 -0.25
CA THR A 252 11.03 1.60 -1.46
C THR A 252 12.31 1.01 -2.06
N ILE A 253 12.39 0.88 -3.38
CA ILE A 253 13.54 0.23 -4.05
C ILE A 253 14.86 0.99 -3.79
N GLY A 254 14.83 2.32 -3.74
CA GLY A 254 16.01 3.12 -3.42
C GLY A 254 16.61 2.79 -2.05
N LEU A 255 15.75 2.67 -1.02
CA LEU A 255 16.19 2.26 0.33
C LEU A 255 16.69 0.82 0.33
N ALA A 256 15.96 -0.09 -0.32
CA ALA A 256 16.32 -1.50 -0.37
C ALA A 256 17.71 -1.70 -1.01
N ASN A 257 17.96 -1.07 -2.14
CA ASN A 257 19.26 -1.12 -2.82
C ASN A 257 20.38 -0.56 -1.93
N ALA A 258 20.16 0.56 -1.26
CA ALA A 258 21.13 1.15 -0.34
C ALA A 258 21.44 0.27 0.89
N LYS A 259 20.56 -0.68 1.21
CA LYS A 259 20.69 -1.61 2.33
C LYS A 259 21.00 -3.05 1.90
N GLY A 260 21.10 -3.32 0.60
CA GLY A 260 21.24 -4.68 0.07
C GLY A 260 20.03 -5.58 0.35
N TRP A 261 18.85 -5.01 0.58
CA TRP A 261 17.63 -5.77 0.86
C TRP A 261 17.00 -6.30 -0.43
N LYS A 262 16.58 -7.56 -0.41
CA LYS A 262 15.75 -8.12 -1.46
C LYS A 262 14.28 -7.75 -1.20
N VAL A 263 13.73 -6.89 -2.05
CA VAL A 263 12.30 -6.57 -2.04
C VAL A 263 11.59 -7.45 -3.04
N VAL A 264 10.48 -8.06 -2.63
CA VAL A 264 9.60 -8.81 -3.53
C VAL A 264 8.23 -8.18 -3.43
N ASP A 265 7.67 -7.82 -4.57
CA ASP A 265 6.32 -7.30 -4.66
C ASP A 265 5.33 -8.45 -4.47
N ARG A 266 4.34 -8.24 -3.62
CA ARG A 266 3.32 -9.25 -3.32
C ARG A 266 2.03 -8.86 -4.01
N PRO A 267 1.50 -9.67 -4.95
CA PRO A 267 0.22 -9.39 -5.58
C PRO A 267 -0.89 -9.26 -4.53
N MET A 268 -1.73 -8.24 -4.68
CA MET A 268 -2.95 -8.07 -3.90
C MET A 268 -4.19 -8.53 -4.65
N MET A 269 -4.03 -8.98 -5.89
CA MET A 269 -5.05 -9.54 -6.77
C MET A 269 -4.32 -10.28 -7.89
N ASP A 270 -5.05 -11.10 -8.62
CA ASP A 270 -4.55 -11.63 -9.88
C ASP A 270 -4.40 -10.50 -10.90
N GLU A 271 -3.47 -10.65 -11.84
CA GLU A 271 -3.28 -9.67 -12.90
C GLU A 271 -4.55 -9.55 -13.75
N VAL A 272 -5.05 -8.32 -13.95
CA VAL A 272 -6.24 -8.08 -14.78
C VAL A 272 -5.78 -7.64 -16.16
N VAL A 273 -6.21 -8.40 -17.17
CA VAL A 273 -5.92 -8.15 -18.57
C VAL A 273 -7.22 -7.86 -19.33
N ARG A 274 -7.23 -6.82 -20.14
CA ARG A 274 -8.32 -6.49 -21.06
C ARG A 274 -7.77 -6.31 -22.46
N THR A 275 -8.40 -6.98 -23.43
CA THR A 275 -8.24 -6.64 -24.86
C THR A 275 -9.31 -5.62 -25.20
N VAL A 276 -8.89 -4.51 -25.80
CA VAL A 276 -9.77 -3.40 -26.19
C VAL A 276 -9.83 -3.37 -27.70
N GLU A 277 -10.99 -3.75 -28.23
CA GLU A 277 -11.29 -3.64 -29.65
C GLU A 277 -11.46 -2.16 -30.05
N ARG A 278 -11.05 -1.85 -31.29
CA ARG A 278 -11.10 -0.48 -31.81
C ARG A 278 -12.23 -0.36 -32.84
N PRO A 279 -13.09 0.68 -32.74
CA PRO A 279 -14.18 0.89 -33.69
C PRO A 279 -13.70 1.22 -35.12
#